data_AF-A0ABD0NM59-F1
#
_entry.id   AF-A0ABD0NM59-F1
#
_cell.length_a   1.000
_cell.length_b   1.000
_cell.length_c   1.000
_cell.angle_alpha   90.00
_cell.angle_beta   90.00
_cell.angle_gamma   90.00
#
_symmetry.space_group_name_H-M   'P 1'
#
loop_
_entity.id
_entity.type
_entity.pdbx_description
1 polymer ?
#
loop_
_entity_poly.entity_id
_entity_poly.type
_entity_poly.pdbx_seq_one_letter_code
_entity_poly.pdbx_strand_id
1 'polypeptide(L)'
;LVLPRVEQLVRSKVQPYIHSILEALMEPTSRGFSEVRDILFRELVEVSKNTMNDSSKEKLGEHMDKISMLAFHPVKMQSCYEKMEALNLEGLQQRCDVSSPSVFIQRAQILMRQ
;
A
#
# COMPACT_ATOMS: atom_id res chain seq x y z
N LEU A 1 -30.25 9.85 26.43
CA LEU A 1 -30.51 8.37 26.41
C LEU A 1 -29.93 7.65 25.18
N VAL A 2 -29.38 8.34 24.18
CA VAL A 2 -28.82 7.69 22.96
C VAL A 2 -27.45 7.06 23.22
N LEU A 3 -26.59 7.72 24.01
CA LEU A 3 -25.21 7.30 24.27
C LEU A 3 -25.08 5.86 24.82
N PRO A 4 -25.85 5.43 25.84
CA PRO A 4 -25.72 4.08 26.39
C PRO A 4 -26.10 2.97 25.38
N ARG A 5 -27.05 3.26 24.49
CA ARG A 5 -27.48 2.33 23.43
C ARG A 5 -26.42 2.20 22.34
N VAL A 6 -25.76 3.30 21.99
CA VAL A 6 -24.66 3.31 21.02
C VAL A 6 -23.45 2.58 21.57
N GLU A 7 -23.06 2.81 22.83
CA GLU A 7 -21.95 2.10 23.47
C GLU A 7 -22.19 0.58 23.51
N GLN A 8 -23.40 0.16 23.87
CA GLN A 8 -23.78 -1.26 23.88
C GLN A 8 -23.72 -1.87 22.47
N LEU A 9 -24.16 -1.13 21.44
CA LEU A 9 -24.08 -1.57 20.06
C LEU A 9 -22.62 -1.70 19.59
N VAL A 10 -21.78 -0.71 19.84
CA VAL A 10 -20.34 -0.75 19.47
C VAL A 10 -19.65 -1.91 20.17
N ARG A 11 -19.86 -2.10 21.47
CA ARG A 11 -19.24 -3.18 22.24
C ARG A 11 -19.64 -4.57 21.74
N SER A 12 -20.87 -4.74 21.28
CA SER A 12 -21.39 -6.05 20.85
C SER A 12 -21.24 -6.35 19.37
N LYS A 13 -21.27 -5.33 18.50
CA LYS A 13 -21.32 -5.50 17.03
C LYS A 13 -20.08 -5.03 16.28
N VAL A 14 -19.25 -4.20 16.90
CA VAL A 14 -18.08 -3.60 16.23
C VAL A 14 -16.78 -4.03 16.91
N GLN A 15 -16.67 -3.80 18.22
CA GLN A 15 -15.45 -4.03 19.00
C GLN A 15 -14.85 -5.44 18.84
N PRO A 16 -15.62 -6.53 18.75
CA PRO A 16 -15.07 -7.88 18.55
C PRO A 16 -14.33 -8.08 17.23
N TYR A 17 -14.61 -7.25 16.20
CA TYR A 17 -14.09 -7.44 14.85
C TYR A 17 -12.97 -6.46 14.48
N ILE A 18 -12.79 -5.38 15.26
CA ILE A 18 -11.81 -4.32 14.95
C ILE A 18 -10.41 -4.90 14.74
N HIS A 19 -9.97 -5.79 15.65
CA HIS A 19 -8.64 -6.37 15.58
C HIS A 19 -8.44 -7.17 14.29
N SER A 20 -9.37 -8.07 13.97
CA SER A 20 -9.29 -8.88 12.74
C SER A 20 -9.37 -8.05 11.46
N ILE A 21 -10.17 -6.98 11.45
CA ILE A 21 -10.23 -6.03 10.32
C ILE A 21 -8.88 -5.35 10.15
N LEU A 22 -8.28 -4.87 11.24
CA LEU A 22 -6.98 -4.22 11.21
C LEU A 22 -5.90 -5.19 10.75
N GLU A 23 -5.83 -6.41 11.27
CA GLU A 23 -4.84 -7.40 10.84
C GLU A 23 -4.96 -7.72 9.35
N ALA A 24 -6.19 -7.94 8.86
CA ALA A 24 -6.44 -8.23 7.45
C ALA A 24 -6.01 -7.08 6.52
N LEU A 25 -6.15 -5.82 6.97
CA LEU A 25 -5.72 -4.64 6.21
C LEU A 25 -4.23 -4.38 6.32
N MET A 26 -3.67 -4.45 7.52
CA MET A 26 -2.28 -4.09 7.82
C MET A 26 -1.31 -4.95 7.03
N GLU A 27 -1.56 -6.24 6.92
CA GLU A 27 -0.63 -7.18 6.29
C GLU A 27 -0.39 -6.89 4.79
N PRO A 28 -1.40 -6.92 3.88
CA PRO A 28 -1.20 -6.58 2.47
C PRO A 28 -0.75 -5.13 2.27
N THR A 29 -1.24 -4.19 3.08
CA THR A 29 -0.83 -2.78 3.02
C THR A 29 0.66 -2.64 3.30
N SER A 30 1.13 -3.20 4.42
CA SER A 30 2.54 -3.10 4.84
C SER A 30 3.48 -3.74 3.82
N ARG A 31 3.08 -4.87 3.23
CA ARG A 31 3.83 -5.52 2.15
C ARG A 31 3.90 -4.66 0.89
N GLY A 32 2.80 -4.06 0.46
CA GLY A 32 2.79 -3.19 -0.71
C GLY A 32 3.67 -1.95 -0.52
N PHE A 33 3.61 -1.29 0.64
CA PHE A 33 4.51 -0.16 0.95
C PHE A 33 5.98 -0.57 1.11
N SER A 34 6.25 -1.76 1.63
CA SER A 34 7.62 -2.29 1.69
C SER A 34 8.18 -2.55 0.29
N GLU A 35 7.37 -3.10 -0.62
CA GLU A 35 7.75 -3.30 -2.02
C GLU A 35 8.05 -1.96 -2.72
N VAL A 36 7.25 -0.91 -2.49
CA VAL A 36 7.52 0.45 -3.00
C VAL A 36 8.90 0.93 -2.53
N ARG A 37 9.18 0.82 -1.23
CA ARG A 37 10.47 1.20 -0.66
C ARG A 37 11.61 0.42 -1.30
N ASP A 38 11.44 -0.88 -1.48
CA ASP A 38 12.48 -1.77 -2.01
C ASP A 38 12.78 -1.49 -3.49
N ILE A 39 11.75 -1.15 -4.29
CA ILE A 39 11.93 -0.70 -5.68
C ILE A 39 12.66 0.64 -5.71
N LEU A 40 12.22 1.64 -4.94
CA LEU A 40 12.89 2.93 -4.88
C LEU A 40 14.37 2.79 -4.48
N PHE A 41 14.64 1.95 -3.48
CA PHE A 41 16.00 1.67 -3.05
C PHE A 41 16.84 1.03 -4.17
N ARG A 42 16.28 0.06 -4.89
CA ARG A 42 16.96 -0.59 -6.03
C ARG A 42 17.32 0.40 -7.13
N GLU A 43 16.39 1.29 -7.50
CA GLU A 43 16.65 2.33 -8.51
C GLU A 43 17.75 3.29 -8.06
N LEU A 44 17.72 3.73 -6.80
CA LEU A 44 18.77 4.62 -6.26
C LEU A 44 20.15 3.95 -6.24
N VAL A 45 20.22 2.67 -5.89
CA VAL A 45 21.47 1.89 -5.95
C VAL A 45 21.97 1.76 -7.38
N GLU A 46 21.09 1.55 -8.35
CA GLU A 46 21.44 1.51 -9.77
C GLU A 46 22.04 2.84 -10.24
N VAL A 47 21.41 3.97 -9.87
CA VAL A 47 21.94 5.30 -10.18
C VAL A 47 23.32 5.53 -9.57
N SER A 48 23.51 5.14 -8.31
CA SER A 48 24.82 5.23 -7.64
C SER A 48 25.91 4.47 -8.41
N LYS A 49 25.63 3.21 -8.80
CA LYS A 49 26.57 2.40 -9.59
C LYS A 49 26.87 3.01 -10.96
N ASN A 50 25.84 3.49 -11.66
CA ASN A 50 26.01 4.07 -12.99
C ASN A 50 26.81 5.37 -12.94
N THR A 51 26.61 6.19 -11.91
CA THR A 51 27.36 7.45 -11.72
C THR A 51 28.84 7.22 -11.39
N MET A 52 29.17 6.12 -10.71
CA MET A 52 30.57 5.73 -10.48
C MET A 52 31.26 5.26 -11.76
N ASN A 53 30.54 4.62 -12.67
CA ASN A 53 31.08 4.09 -13.92
C ASN A 53 31.15 5.14 -15.03
N ASP A 54 30.28 6.15 -15.00
CA ASP A 54 30.16 7.21 -16.00
C ASP A 54 30.06 8.56 -15.29
N SER A 55 31.16 9.32 -15.29
CA SER A 55 31.27 10.61 -14.56
C SER A 55 30.57 11.80 -15.23
N SER A 56 29.75 11.55 -16.26
CA SER A 56 29.03 12.62 -16.97
C SER A 56 27.77 13.05 -16.19
N LYS A 57 27.68 14.35 -15.89
CA LYS A 57 26.49 14.96 -15.24
C LYS A 57 25.20 14.78 -16.04
N GLU A 58 25.31 14.63 -17.36
CA GLU A 58 24.18 14.47 -18.28
C GLU A 58 23.44 13.14 -18.04
N LYS A 59 24.18 12.01 -17.94
CA LYS A 59 23.62 10.69 -17.60
C LYS A 59 22.98 10.66 -16.20
N LEU A 60 23.55 11.37 -15.23
CA LEU A 60 22.95 11.50 -13.91
C LEU A 60 21.58 12.19 -13.98
N GLY A 61 21.44 13.24 -14.81
CA GLY A 61 20.17 13.90 -15.09
C GLY A 61 19.13 12.92 -15.64
N GLU A 62 19.48 12.18 -16.69
CA GLU A 62 18.60 11.17 -17.29
C GLU A 62 18.14 10.10 -16.29
N HIS A 63 19.02 9.70 -15.38
CA HIS A 63 18.70 8.74 -14.33
C HIS A 63 17.73 9.32 -13.29
N MET A 64 17.94 10.56 -12.87
CA MET A 64 17.03 11.24 -11.93
C MET A 64 15.66 11.50 -12.55
N ASP A 65 15.60 11.81 -13.85
CA ASP A 65 14.33 11.94 -14.58
C ASP A 65 13.55 10.62 -14.58
N LYS A 66 14.22 9.48 -14.77
CA LYS A 66 13.60 8.15 -14.66
C LYS A 66 13.08 7.87 -13.25
N ILE A 67 13.84 8.22 -12.21
CA ILE A 67 13.39 8.08 -10.81
C ILE A 67 12.17 8.95 -10.54
N SER A 68 12.14 10.19 -11.05
CA SER A 68 11.00 11.10 -10.85
C SER A 68 9.68 10.52 -11.36
N MET A 69 9.75 9.67 -12.39
CA MET A 69 8.61 9.00 -13.02
C MET A 69 8.35 7.59 -12.47
N LEU A 70 9.13 7.11 -11.50
CA LEU A 70 9.06 5.73 -11.01
C LEU A 70 7.66 5.36 -10.49
N ALA A 71 7.02 6.27 -9.75
CA ALA A 71 5.67 6.07 -9.21
C ALA A 71 4.60 5.84 -10.30
N PHE A 72 4.86 6.29 -11.53
CA PHE A 72 3.96 6.13 -12.68
C PHE A 72 4.38 5.00 -13.62
N HIS A 73 5.47 4.29 -13.31
CA HIS A 73 5.98 3.24 -14.17
C HIS A 73 5.07 2.00 -14.09
N PRO A 74 4.36 1.63 -15.18
CA PRO A 74 3.31 0.61 -15.11
C PRO A 74 3.84 -0.77 -14.73
N VAL A 75 5.03 -1.15 -15.20
CA VAL A 75 5.62 -2.47 -14.89
C VAL A 75 6.28 -2.50 -13.50
N LYS A 76 7.12 -1.51 -13.16
CA LYS A 76 7.86 -1.51 -11.90
C LYS A 76 6.93 -1.41 -10.68
N MET A 77 5.85 -0.62 -10.75
CA MET A 77 4.91 -0.45 -9.64
C MET A 77 3.90 -1.59 -9.50
N GLN A 78 3.76 -2.46 -10.50
CA GLN A 78 2.74 -3.49 -10.52
C GLN A 78 2.83 -4.44 -9.32
N SER A 79 4.05 -4.87 -8.94
CA SER A 79 4.24 -5.80 -7.82
C SER A 79 3.83 -5.19 -6.47
N CYS A 80 3.88 -3.87 -6.31
CA CYS A 80 3.38 -3.16 -5.13
C CYS A 80 1.87 -3.31 -5.02
N TYR A 81 1.17 -3.10 -6.14
CA TYR A 81 -0.28 -3.12 -6.21
C TYR A 81 -0.85 -4.52 -6.02
N GLU A 82 -0.17 -5.54 -6.55
CA GLU A 82 -0.55 -6.94 -6.41
C GLU A 82 -0.55 -7.42 -4.95
N LYS A 83 0.23 -6.78 -4.05
CA LYS A 83 0.17 -7.13 -2.62
C LYS A 83 -1.20 -6.89 -2.02
N MET A 84 -1.96 -5.92 -2.55
CA MET A 84 -3.32 -5.61 -2.09
C MET A 84 -4.36 -6.61 -2.55
N GLU A 85 -4.12 -7.36 -3.63
CA GLU A 85 -5.05 -8.38 -4.12
C GLU A 85 -5.19 -9.56 -3.14
N ALA A 86 -4.26 -9.70 -2.19
CA ALA A 86 -4.37 -10.65 -1.09
C ALA A 86 -5.36 -10.22 0.02
N LEU A 87 -5.93 -9.00 -0.05
CA LEU A 87 -6.91 -8.54 0.93
C LEU A 87 -8.20 -9.35 0.82
N ASN A 88 -8.49 -10.13 1.86
CA ASN A 88 -9.74 -10.87 1.98
C ASN A 88 -10.51 -10.42 3.22
N LEU A 89 -11.73 -9.92 3.04
CA LEU A 89 -12.65 -9.56 4.11
C LEU A 89 -13.94 -10.38 4.11
N GLU A 90 -14.12 -11.38 3.26
CA GLU A 90 -15.41 -12.10 3.09
C GLU A 90 -15.95 -12.64 4.43
N GLY A 91 -15.08 -13.28 5.22
CA GLY A 91 -15.47 -13.80 6.54
C GLY A 91 -15.82 -12.70 7.54
N LEU A 92 -15.35 -11.47 7.36
CA LEU A 92 -15.71 -10.32 8.19
C LEU A 92 -16.99 -9.65 7.69
N GLN A 93 -17.20 -9.56 6.37
CA GLN A 93 -18.42 -9.02 5.75
C GLN A 93 -19.68 -9.79 6.13
N GLN A 94 -19.57 -11.11 6.34
CA GLN A 94 -20.69 -11.93 6.81
C GLN A 94 -21.06 -11.66 8.28
N ARG A 95 -20.14 -11.12 9.08
CA ARG A 95 -20.29 -10.95 10.53
C ARG A 95 -20.44 -9.48 10.94
N CYS A 96 -20.00 -8.57 10.08
CA CYS A 96 -20.01 -7.12 10.28
C CYS A 96 -20.22 -6.46 8.91
N ASP A 97 -21.02 -5.40 8.85
CA ASP A 97 -21.39 -4.69 7.61
C ASP A 97 -20.21 -3.84 7.08
N VAL A 98 -19.15 -4.51 6.66
CA VAL A 98 -17.91 -3.91 6.16
C VAL A 98 -18.01 -3.72 4.64
N SER A 99 -17.61 -2.54 4.17
CA SER A 99 -17.52 -2.20 2.75
C SER A 99 -16.73 -3.24 1.94
N SER A 100 -17.01 -3.31 0.63
CA SER A 100 -16.26 -4.17 -0.30
C SER A 100 -14.74 -3.97 -0.16
N PRO A 101 -13.94 -5.05 -0.16
CA PRO A 101 -12.47 -4.98 -0.17
C PRO A 101 -11.92 -4.06 -1.26
N SER A 102 -12.60 -3.98 -2.41
CA SER A 102 -12.21 -3.17 -3.57
C SER A 102 -11.90 -1.70 -3.24
N VAL A 103 -12.67 -1.09 -2.33
CA VAL A 103 -12.48 0.31 -1.91
C VAL A 103 -11.14 0.47 -1.19
N PHE A 104 -10.79 -0.48 -0.33
CA PHE A 104 -9.52 -0.46 0.40
C PHE A 104 -8.34 -0.76 -0.51
N ILE A 105 -8.47 -1.72 -1.43
CA ILE A 105 -7.47 -2.05 -2.46
C ILE A 105 -7.14 -0.81 -3.28
N GLN A 106 -8.16 -0.18 -3.89
CA GLN A 106 -7.97 1.02 -4.71
C GLN A 106 -7.32 2.16 -3.90
N ARG A 107 -7.78 2.39 -2.66
CA ARG A 107 -7.24 3.47 -1.84
C ARG A 107 -5.77 3.23 -1.47
N ALA A 108 -5.41 2.00 -1.11
CA ALA A 108 -4.02 1.66 -0.78
C ALA A 108 -3.10 1.80 -2.01
N GLN A 109 -3.53 1.31 -3.18
CA GLN A 109 -2.77 1.44 -4.42
C GLN A 109 -2.56 2.91 -4.83
N ILE A 110 -3.57 3.78 -4.62
CA ILE A 110 -3.42 5.23 -4.82
C ILE A 110 -2.36 5.80 -3.86
N LEU A 111 -2.38 5.42 -2.59
CA LEU A 111 -1.42 5.91 -1.60
C LEU A 111 0.00 5.41 -1.87
N MET A 112 0.17 4.19 -2.39
CA MET A 112 1.48 3.67 -2.81
C MET A 112 2.10 4.45 -3.97
N ARG A 113 1.26 5.15 -4.76
CA ARG A 113 1.71 6.00 -5.88
C ARG A 113 2.04 7.44 -5.45
N GLN A 114 1.58 7.88 -4.28
CA GLN A 114 1.84 9.23 -3.75
C GLN A 114 3.22 9.31 -3.13
#